data_AF-A0A179VBV9-F1
#
_entry.id   AF-A0A179VBV9-F1
#
_cell.length_a   1.000
_cell.length_b   1.000
_cell.length_c   1.000
_cell.angle_alpha   90.00
_cell.angle_beta   90.00
_cell.angle_gamma   90.00
#
_symmetry.space_group_name_H-M   'P 1'
#
loop_
_entity.id
_entity.type
_entity.pdbx_description
1 polymer ?
#
loop_
_entity_poly.entity_id
_entity_poly.type
_entity_poly.pdbx_seq_one_letter_code
_entity_poly.pdbx_strand_id
1 'polypeptide(L)'
;MPPEGMTTPLAFSRLIRQLREKVFTTTLDAIVKAGGPSATTQTEIESERDSTLTDATVTKYVAAFQSLRPGLIHYTFLPAVLAALKAAANPNRKLEERIDGLANNWENSRTLLIGCHTSSTNMITASELTLPEDNSPLRRLITDFDYREFLRYAVTIAQRHNAATLVPASQRHHNLLADYIDNGWQADANTRAVGQVSPTITRAAVDPIAGVQSLNEALDRAAALGAAPQDIVPTAWAILIACTKAANEGKQPIKTWYTLAESTRQASDAKIEGTDRLQPVSAWLDDPITQLADEIPNASIISDASWRTLRTWYEEYTVSRWTVEVTDDNKAWEVTERCADLYGEGPGRNDLWLYNDTQFPTLPTVLKSRETPNTVLTSTGISLTVNYAPLPSRWFPIGKGTHYGVVQNHRGDWEPIITG
;
A
#
# COMPACT_ATOMS: atom_id res chain seq x y z
N MET A 1 21.26 -40.69 -22.09
CA MET A 1 20.92 -40.25 -20.73
C MET A 1 19.41 -40.28 -20.61
N PRO A 2 18.82 -40.91 -19.58
CA PRO A 2 17.38 -40.83 -19.35
C PRO A 2 17.00 -39.35 -19.14
N PRO A 3 15.86 -38.88 -19.68
CA PRO A 3 15.43 -37.51 -19.43
C PRO A 3 15.19 -37.32 -17.94
N GLU A 4 15.84 -36.32 -17.35
CA GLU A 4 15.57 -35.89 -15.97
C GLU A 4 14.11 -35.44 -15.89
N GLY A 5 13.26 -36.31 -15.34
CA GLY A 5 11.85 -36.06 -15.12
C GLY A 5 11.53 -36.12 -13.63
N MET A 6 10.51 -35.38 -13.21
CA MET A 6 9.94 -35.48 -11.87
C MET A 6 8.56 -36.12 -11.94
N THR A 7 8.11 -36.76 -10.87
CA THR A 7 6.69 -37.10 -10.73
C THR A 7 5.87 -35.83 -10.84
N THR A 8 4.89 -35.81 -11.75
CA THR A 8 4.04 -34.64 -12.00
C THR A 8 3.35 -34.21 -10.71
N PRO A 9 3.60 -32.99 -10.21
CA PRO A 9 2.91 -32.50 -9.03
C PRO A 9 1.42 -32.34 -9.32
N LEU A 10 0.56 -32.76 -8.39
CA LEU A 10 -0.89 -32.56 -8.45
C LEU A 10 -1.28 -31.11 -8.79
N ALA A 11 -0.56 -30.14 -8.22
CA ALA A 11 -0.78 -28.73 -8.50
C ALA A 11 -0.50 -28.36 -9.97
N PHE A 12 0.53 -28.95 -10.60
CA PHE A 12 0.80 -28.74 -12.02
C PHE A 12 -0.29 -29.35 -12.90
N SER A 13 -0.73 -30.59 -12.59
CA SER A 13 -1.83 -31.27 -13.28
C SER A 13 -3.10 -30.41 -13.30
N ARG A 14 -3.47 -29.86 -12.14
CA ARG A 14 -4.64 -28.99 -12.00
C ARG A 14 -4.46 -27.68 -12.76
N LEU A 15 -3.30 -27.03 -12.61
CA LEU A 15 -3.01 -25.77 -13.28
C LEU A 15 -3.10 -25.91 -14.80
N ILE A 16 -2.42 -26.90 -15.39
CA ILE A 16 -2.38 -27.04 -16.85
C ILE A 16 -3.75 -27.36 -17.44
N ARG A 17 -4.53 -28.19 -16.75
CA ARG A 17 -5.93 -28.45 -17.09
C ARG A 17 -6.78 -27.17 -17.02
N GLN A 18 -6.67 -26.40 -15.95
CA GLN A 18 -7.43 -25.16 -15.80
C GLN A 18 -7.00 -24.09 -16.81
N LEU A 19 -5.72 -24.01 -17.16
CA LEU A 19 -5.24 -23.14 -18.24
C LEU A 19 -5.92 -23.52 -19.56
N ARG A 20 -5.93 -24.80 -19.91
CA ARG A 20 -6.59 -25.30 -21.11
C ARG A 20 -8.09 -24.99 -21.12
N GLU A 21 -8.80 -25.27 -20.02
CA GLU A 21 -10.26 -25.18 -19.95
C GLU A 21 -10.76 -23.74 -19.75
N LYS A 22 -10.16 -22.97 -18.83
CA LYS A 22 -10.69 -21.67 -18.38
C LYS A 22 -10.03 -20.46 -19.06
N VAL A 23 -8.76 -20.60 -19.49
CA VAL A 23 -7.98 -19.50 -20.05
C VAL A 23 -7.93 -19.56 -21.57
N PHE A 24 -7.43 -20.67 -22.12
CA PHE A 24 -7.32 -20.86 -23.57
C PHE A 24 -8.62 -21.36 -24.20
N THR A 25 -9.53 -21.91 -23.39
CA THR A 25 -10.82 -22.48 -23.81
C THR A 25 -10.65 -23.41 -25.02
N THR A 26 -9.76 -24.40 -24.90
CA THR A 26 -9.29 -25.23 -26.01
C THR A 26 -9.31 -26.72 -25.67
N THR A 27 -9.16 -27.58 -26.69
CA THR A 27 -9.14 -29.04 -26.55
C THR A 27 -7.70 -29.58 -26.52
N LEU A 28 -7.54 -30.83 -26.07
CA LEU A 28 -6.25 -31.53 -26.11
C LEU A 28 -5.70 -31.59 -27.55
N ASP A 29 -6.55 -31.89 -28.53
CA ASP A 29 -6.19 -31.98 -29.95
C ASP A 29 -5.73 -30.64 -30.52
N ALA A 30 -6.33 -29.53 -30.09
CA ALA A 30 -5.91 -28.21 -30.52
C ALA A 30 -4.50 -27.87 -29.99
N ILE A 31 -4.17 -28.29 -28.77
CA ILE A 31 -2.82 -28.18 -28.22
C ILE A 31 -1.84 -29.03 -29.03
N VAL A 32 -2.20 -30.27 -29.40
CA VAL A 32 -1.36 -31.12 -30.28
C VAL A 32 -1.09 -30.43 -31.62
N LYS A 33 -2.14 -29.93 -32.28
CA LYS A 33 -2.04 -29.24 -33.58
C LYS A 33 -1.18 -27.99 -33.52
N ALA A 34 -1.11 -27.34 -32.36
CA ALA A 34 -0.26 -26.18 -32.09
C ALA A 34 1.19 -26.54 -31.71
N GLY A 35 1.59 -27.82 -31.82
CA GLY A 35 2.95 -28.27 -31.50
C GLY A 35 3.17 -28.66 -30.03
N GLY A 36 2.09 -28.85 -29.27
CA GLY A 36 2.13 -29.25 -27.87
C GLY A 36 2.40 -30.74 -27.63
N PRO A 37 2.34 -31.20 -26.37
CA PRO A 37 2.47 -32.62 -26.03
C PRO A 37 1.36 -33.46 -26.68
N SER A 38 1.57 -34.77 -26.87
CA SER A 38 0.53 -35.64 -27.44
C SER A 38 -0.72 -35.69 -26.54
N ALA A 39 -1.90 -35.96 -27.11
CA ALA A 39 -3.14 -36.04 -26.34
C ALA A 39 -3.05 -37.06 -25.19
N THR A 40 -2.37 -38.20 -25.39
CA THR A 40 -2.05 -39.18 -24.34
C THR A 40 -1.20 -38.57 -23.23
N THR A 41 -0.10 -37.88 -23.57
CA THR A 41 0.77 -37.22 -22.58
C THR A 41 0.01 -36.17 -21.79
N GLN A 42 -0.82 -35.36 -22.47
CA GLN A 42 -1.64 -34.35 -21.81
C GLN A 42 -2.66 -35.00 -20.87
N THR A 43 -3.31 -36.10 -21.30
CA THR A 43 -4.29 -36.83 -20.49
C THR A 43 -3.62 -37.41 -19.25
N GLU A 44 -2.45 -38.02 -19.38
CA GLU A 44 -1.67 -38.55 -18.25
C GLU A 44 -1.33 -37.45 -17.25
N ILE A 45 -0.79 -36.32 -17.72
CA ILE A 45 -0.44 -35.16 -16.87
C ILE A 45 -1.67 -34.56 -16.19
N GLU A 46 -2.78 -34.40 -16.91
CA GLU A 46 -4.01 -33.78 -16.38
C GLU A 46 -4.85 -34.74 -15.52
N SER A 47 -4.58 -36.05 -15.54
CA SER A 47 -5.37 -37.07 -14.83
C SER A 47 -5.14 -37.16 -13.32
N GLU A 48 -4.26 -36.33 -12.76
CA GLU A 48 -3.82 -36.38 -11.35
C GLU A 48 -3.18 -37.72 -10.95
N ARG A 49 -2.78 -38.55 -11.93
CA ARG A 49 -2.07 -39.81 -11.72
C ARG A 49 -0.56 -39.62 -11.82
N ASP A 50 0.19 -40.55 -11.23
CA ASP A 50 1.65 -40.60 -11.36
C ASP A 50 2.03 -40.62 -12.84
N SER A 51 2.66 -39.54 -13.26
CA SER A 51 3.19 -39.33 -14.61
C SER A 51 4.53 -38.61 -14.49
N THR A 52 5.32 -38.62 -15.56
CA THR A 52 6.61 -37.94 -15.58
C THR A 52 6.50 -36.59 -16.27
N LEU A 53 6.77 -35.52 -15.54
CA LEU A 53 6.88 -34.17 -16.08
C LEU A 53 8.34 -33.85 -16.38
N THR A 54 8.62 -33.39 -17.60
CA THR A 54 9.96 -32.99 -18.04
C THR A 54 9.97 -31.54 -18.54
N ASP A 55 11.15 -30.92 -18.56
CA ASP A 55 11.31 -29.57 -19.11
C ASP A 55 10.90 -29.52 -20.59
N ALA A 56 11.19 -30.56 -21.36
CA ALA A 56 10.77 -30.67 -22.75
C ALA A 56 9.25 -30.66 -22.91
N THR A 57 8.51 -31.31 -22.00
CA THR A 57 7.05 -31.28 -22.00
C THR A 57 6.52 -29.87 -21.70
N VAL A 58 7.11 -29.17 -20.73
CA VAL A 58 6.74 -27.79 -20.42
C VAL A 58 7.03 -26.85 -21.60
N THR A 59 8.19 -26.98 -22.25
CA THR A 59 8.52 -26.22 -23.46
C THR A 59 7.50 -26.43 -24.58
N LYS A 60 7.01 -27.66 -24.77
CA LYS A 60 5.93 -27.95 -25.73
C LYS A 60 4.63 -27.24 -25.37
N TYR A 61 4.23 -27.23 -24.09
CA TYR A 61 3.05 -26.47 -23.67
C TYR A 61 3.22 -24.96 -23.92
N VAL A 62 4.39 -24.39 -23.59
CA VAL A 62 4.70 -22.98 -23.86
C VAL A 62 4.55 -22.66 -25.34
N ALA A 63 5.19 -23.45 -26.22
CA ALA A 63 5.10 -23.26 -27.67
C ALA A 63 3.66 -23.36 -28.19
N ALA A 64 2.90 -24.35 -27.71
CA ALA A 64 1.50 -24.52 -28.11
C ALA A 64 0.62 -23.34 -27.66
N PHE A 65 0.75 -22.88 -26.42
CA PHE A 65 -0.01 -21.75 -25.90
C PHE A 65 0.33 -20.45 -26.61
N GLN A 66 1.60 -20.21 -26.91
CA GLN A 66 2.03 -19.08 -27.73
C GLN A 66 1.44 -19.15 -29.14
N SER A 67 1.42 -20.33 -29.77
CA SER A 67 0.84 -20.50 -31.11
C SER A 67 -0.68 -20.34 -31.12
N LEU A 68 -1.39 -20.75 -30.07
CA LEU A 68 -2.83 -20.66 -29.98
C LEU A 68 -3.30 -19.22 -29.70
N ARG A 69 -2.65 -18.54 -28.74
CA ARG A 69 -2.98 -17.15 -28.36
C ARG A 69 -1.71 -16.41 -27.93
N PRO A 70 -0.99 -15.78 -28.89
CA PRO A 70 0.22 -15.03 -28.61
C PRO A 70 0.00 -13.96 -27.52
N GLY A 71 0.91 -13.88 -26.55
CA GLY A 71 0.89 -12.85 -25.50
C GLY A 71 -0.17 -13.01 -24.41
N LEU A 72 -1.06 -14.01 -24.48
CA LEU A 72 -2.10 -14.19 -23.45
C LEU A 72 -1.49 -14.50 -22.08
N ILE A 73 -0.47 -15.34 -22.04
CA ILE A 73 0.34 -15.62 -20.86
C ILE A 73 1.81 -15.48 -21.27
N HIS A 74 2.60 -14.81 -20.44
CA HIS A 74 4.02 -14.65 -20.70
C HIS A 74 4.75 -16.01 -20.68
N TYR A 75 5.70 -16.20 -21.58
CA TYR A 75 6.30 -17.51 -21.87
C TYR A 75 7.15 -18.09 -20.74
N THR A 76 7.59 -17.23 -19.82
CA THR A 76 8.33 -17.60 -18.61
C THR A 76 7.44 -18.18 -17.50
N PHE A 77 6.10 -18.08 -17.62
CA PHE A 77 5.17 -18.50 -16.56
C PHE A 77 5.28 -19.99 -16.22
N LEU A 78 5.09 -20.88 -17.21
CA LEU A 78 5.14 -22.33 -16.95
C LEU A 78 6.54 -22.82 -16.52
N PRO A 79 7.66 -22.33 -17.10
CA PRO A 79 9.00 -22.62 -16.58
C PRO A 79 9.17 -22.20 -15.11
N ALA A 80 8.69 -21.01 -14.72
CA ALA A 80 8.76 -20.55 -13.33
C ALA A 80 7.92 -21.44 -12.40
N VAL A 81 6.71 -21.82 -12.80
CA VAL A 81 5.87 -22.74 -12.02
C VAL A 81 6.57 -24.08 -11.82
N LEU A 82 7.16 -24.64 -12.89
CA LEU A 82 7.89 -25.89 -12.79
C LEU A 82 9.08 -25.77 -11.84
N ALA A 83 9.87 -24.70 -11.94
CA ALA A 83 11.02 -24.48 -11.08
C ALA A 83 10.63 -24.35 -9.60
N ALA A 84 9.53 -23.65 -9.31
CA ALA A 84 9.02 -23.51 -7.96
C ALA A 84 8.49 -24.85 -7.40
N LEU A 85 7.80 -25.65 -8.22
CA LEU A 85 7.34 -26.98 -7.82
C LEU A 85 8.49 -27.99 -7.63
N LYS A 86 9.54 -27.92 -8.46
CA LYS A 86 10.77 -28.72 -8.28
C LYS A 86 11.43 -28.40 -6.93
N ALA A 87 11.53 -27.11 -6.58
CA ALA A 87 12.08 -26.68 -5.31
C ALA A 87 11.21 -27.14 -4.13
N ALA A 88 9.89 -27.01 -4.24
CA ALA A 88 8.95 -27.48 -3.21
C ALA A 88 8.96 -29.02 -3.04
N ALA A 89 9.32 -29.78 -4.07
CA ALA A 89 9.47 -31.23 -3.99
C ALA A 89 10.79 -31.67 -3.33
N ASN A 90 11.83 -30.83 -3.41
CA ASN A 90 13.16 -31.08 -2.86
C ASN A 90 13.64 -29.85 -2.06
N PRO A 91 13.00 -29.56 -0.90
CA PRO A 91 13.30 -28.36 -0.13
C PRO A 91 14.75 -28.37 0.37
N ASN A 92 15.44 -27.24 0.20
CA ASN A 92 16.79 -27.05 0.72
C ASN A 92 16.74 -26.26 2.02
N ARG A 93 16.60 -26.97 3.15
CA ARG A 93 16.46 -26.36 4.48
C ARG A 93 17.53 -25.31 4.81
N LYS A 94 18.78 -25.51 4.40
CA LYS A 94 19.86 -24.53 4.63
C LYS A 94 19.64 -23.24 3.83
N LEU A 95 19.07 -23.35 2.64
CA LEU A 95 18.70 -22.19 1.83
C LEU A 95 17.50 -21.47 2.47
N GLU A 96 16.47 -22.21 2.90
CA GLU A 96 15.29 -21.67 3.60
C GLU A 96 15.71 -20.89 4.85
N GLU A 97 16.49 -21.49 5.75
CA GLU A 97 16.99 -20.84 6.98
C GLU A 97 17.79 -19.55 6.68
N ARG A 98 18.55 -19.52 5.57
CA ARG A 98 19.27 -18.32 5.14
C ARG A 98 18.33 -17.25 4.61
N ILE A 99 17.27 -17.63 3.92
CA ILE A 99 16.28 -16.71 3.35
C ILE A 99 15.42 -16.11 4.46
N ASP A 100 14.99 -16.91 5.43
CA ASP A 100 14.29 -16.43 6.63
C ASP A 100 15.18 -15.42 7.38
N GLY A 101 16.48 -15.71 7.51
CA GLY A 101 17.45 -14.79 8.09
C GLY A 101 17.60 -13.48 7.31
N LEU A 102 17.58 -13.52 5.98
CA LEU A 102 17.60 -12.30 5.15
C LEU A 102 16.28 -11.52 5.27
N ALA A 103 15.14 -12.21 5.32
CA ALA A 103 13.83 -11.60 5.43
C ALA A 103 13.60 -10.92 6.78
N ASN A 104 14.06 -11.54 7.87
CA ASN A 104 13.94 -10.98 9.21
C ASN A 104 14.90 -9.80 9.46
N ASN A 105 15.99 -9.69 8.68
CA ASN A 105 16.96 -8.59 8.79
C ASN A 105 16.80 -7.56 7.64
N TRP A 106 15.64 -7.52 6.98
CA TRP A 106 15.40 -6.62 5.87
C TRP A 106 15.09 -5.20 6.35
N GLU A 107 16.04 -4.27 6.17
CA GLU A 107 15.91 -2.89 6.65
C GLU A 107 15.66 -1.85 5.55
N ASN A 108 15.49 -2.25 4.29
CA ASN A 108 15.37 -1.30 3.18
C ASN A 108 13.97 -0.71 3.10
N SER A 109 13.84 0.60 3.36
CA SER A 109 12.58 1.37 3.34
C SER A 109 12.07 1.75 1.94
N ARG A 110 12.81 1.42 0.87
CA ARG A 110 12.43 1.73 -0.52
C ARG A 110 11.83 0.53 -1.25
N THR A 111 11.99 -0.68 -0.75
CA THR A 111 11.47 -1.85 -1.45
C THR A 111 10.97 -2.88 -0.47
N LEU A 112 9.87 -3.52 -0.81
CA LEU A 112 9.38 -4.73 -0.18
C LEU A 112 10.28 -5.88 -0.60
N LEU A 113 10.75 -6.66 0.37
CA LEU A 113 11.29 -7.97 0.07
C LEU A 113 10.10 -8.90 -0.19
N ILE A 114 9.97 -9.33 -1.44
CA ILE A 114 8.96 -10.30 -1.82
C ILE A 114 9.50 -11.67 -1.40
N GLY A 115 10.67 -12.05 -1.87
CA GLY A 115 11.28 -13.31 -1.46
C GLY A 115 12.67 -13.46 -2.04
N CYS A 116 13.11 -14.70 -2.20
CA CYS A 116 14.32 -15.03 -2.94
C CYS A 116 13.99 -16.01 -4.07
N HIS A 117 14.86 -16.09 -5.07
CA HIS A 117 14.76 -17.14 -6.07
C HIS A 117 14.86 -18.53 -5.43
N THR A 118 14.10 -19.51 -5.90
CA THR A 118 14.07 -20.86 -5.30
C THR A 118 15.39 -21.63 -5.35
N SER A 119 16.37 -21.16 -6.14
CA SER A 119 17.69 -21.79 -6.30
C SER A 119 18.83 -20.99 -5.67
N SER A 120 18.59 -19.81 -5.10
CA SER A 120 19.65 -18.92 -4.60
C SER A 120 19.16 -17.95 -3.52
N THR A 121 20.07 -17.18 -2.94
CA THR A 121 19.74 -16.07 -2.02
C THR A 121 19.54 -14.75 -2.76
N ASN A 122 19.34 -14.78 -4.08
CA ASN A 122 19.07 -13.58 -4.86
C ASN A 122 17.68 -13.06 -4.50
N MET A 123 17.65 -11.88 -3.89
CA MET A 123 16.44 -11.24 -3.41
C MET A 123 15.60 -10.71 -4.57
N ILE A 124 14.29 -10.91 -4.46
CA ILE A 124 13.30 -10.35 -5.36
C ILE A 124 12.56 -9.28 -4.58
N THR A 125 12.64 -8.06 -5.10
CA THR A 125 12.13 -6.87 -4.43
C THR A 125 11.18 -6.11 -5.34
N ALA A 126 10.15 -5.49 -4.75
CA ALA A 126 9.18 -4.69 -5.47
C ALA A 126 8.78 -3.47 -4.63
N SER A 127 8.12 -2.47 -5.23
CA SER A 127 7.44 -1.44 -4.43
C SER A 127 5.97 -1.80 -4.20
N GLU A 128 5.45 -2.78 -4.93
CA GLU A 128 4.06 -3.22 -4.85
C GLU A 128 3.98 -4.70 -5.19
N LEU A 129 3.19 -5.45 -4.42
CA LEU A 129 2.83 -6.84 -4.68
C LEU A 129 1.32 -6.96 -4.71
N THR A 130 0.77 -7.42 -5.83
CA THR A 130 -0.68 -7.61 -6.00
C THR A 130 -1.02 -9.00 -6.51
N LEU A 131 -2.28 -9.39 -6.33
CA LEU A 131 -2.85 -10.47 -7.12
C LEU A 131 -3.04 -10.02 -8.58
N PRO A 132 -3.09 -10.96 -9.55
CA PRO A 132 -3.51 -10.69 -10.90
C PRO A 132 -4.81 -9.86 -10.93
N GLU A 133 -4.80 -8.79 -11.72
CA GLU A 133 -5.93 -7.89 -11.93
C GLU A 133 -7.16 -8.64 -12.47
N ASP A 134 -8.35 -8.05 -12.32
CA ASP A 134 -9.60 -8.68 -12.77
C ASP A 134 -9.67 -8.93 -14.28
N ASN A 135 -8.92 -8.17 -15.07
CA ASN A 135 -8.77 -8.35 -16.51
C ASN A 135 -7.75 -9.46 -16.89
N SER A 136 -6.96 -9.95 -15.93
CA SER A 136 -5.90 -10.92 -16.19
C SER A 136 -6.48 -12.30 -16.47
N PRO A 137 -6.00 -13.02 -17.50
CA PRO A 137 -6.43 -14.40 -17.74
C PRO A 137 -6.16 -15.32 -16.55
N LEU A 138 -5.09 -15.05 -15.79
CA LEU A 138 -4.71 -15.84 -14.62
C LEU A 138 -5.64 -15.62 -13.41
N ARG A 139 -6.39 -14.51 -13.36
CA ARG A 139 -7.34 -14.23 -12.28
C ARG A 139 -8.36 -15.35 -12.09
N ARG A 140 -8.83 -15.94 -13.19
CA ARG A 140 -9.85 -17.01 -13.23
C ARG A 140 -9.39 -18.32 -12.59
N LEU A 141 -8.09 -18.42 -12.29
CA LEU A 141 -7.46 -19.59 -11.70
C LEU A 141 -7.33 -19.47 -10.17
N ILE A 142 -7.47 -18.26 -9.63
CA ILE A 142 -7.30 -17.97 -8.21
C ILE A 142 -8.56 -18.41 -7.46
N THR A 143 -8.38 -19.24 -6.44
CA THR A 143 -9.43 -19.73 -5.54
C THR A 143 -9.43 -18.97 -4.21
N ASP A 144 -10.51 -19.06 -3.42
CA ASP A 144 -10.58 -18.46 -2.08
C ASP A 144 -9.43 -18.90 -1.15
N PHE A 145 -8.94 -20.13 -1.33
CA PHE A 145 -7.77 -20.62 -0.62
C PHE A 145 -6.51 -19.83 -0.99
N ASP A 146 -6.31 -19.55 -2.27
CA ASP A 146 -5.17 -18.80 -2.75
C ASP A 146 -5.17 -17.35 -2.27
N TYR A 147 -6.36 -16.73 -2.14
CA TYR A 147 -6.48 -15.40 -1.52
C TYR A 147 -6.03 -15.40 -0.06
N ARG A 148 -6.40 -16.45 0.71
CA ARG A 148 -5.95 -16.58 2.12
C ARG A 148 -4.44 -16.70 2.21
N GLU A 149 -3.85 -17.51 1.34
CA GLU A 149 -2.40 -17.70 1.30
C GLU A 149 -1.68 -16.41 0.87
N PHE A 150 -2.20 -15.71 -0.13
CA PHE A 150 -1.69 -14.40 -0.53
C PHE A 150 -1.75 -13.39 0.61
N LEU A 151 -2.89 -13.29 1.29
CA LEU A 151 -3.07 -12.32 2.36
C LEU A 151 -2.15 -12.63 3.54
N ARG A 152 -2.02 -13.90 3.92
CA ARG A 152 -1.05 -14.33 4.94
C ARG A 152 0.36 -13.87 4.60
N TYR A 153 0.73 -14.03 3.34
CA TYR A 153 2.03 -13.62 2.84
C TYR A 153 2.20 -12.08 2.80
N ALA A 154 1.21 -11.34 2.31
CA ALA A 154 1.24 -9.88 2.30
C ALA A 154 1.31 -9.28 3.72
N VAL A 155 0.56 -9.85 4.68
CA VAL A 155 0.65 -9.49 6.10
C VAL A 155 2.05 -9.75 6.65
N THR A 156 2.64 -10.89 6.31
CA THR A 156 4.02 -11.23 6.73
C THR A 156 5.03 -10.21 6.18
N ILE A 157 4.90 -9.80 4.92
CA ILE A 157 5.74 -8.74 4.33
C ILE A 157 5.54 -7.42 5.10
N ALA A 158 4.29 -7.00 5.33
CA ALA A 158 3.97 -5.77 6.05
C ALA A 158 4.56 -5.76 7.47
N GLN A 159 4.40 -6.86 8.20
CA GLN A 159 4.91 -7.07 9.56
C GLN A 159 6.44 -7.03 9.65
N ARG A 160 7.15 -7.52 8.63
CA ARG A 160 8.62 -7.50 8.59
C ARG A 160 9.17 -6.16 8.10
N HIS A 161 8.38 -5.40 7.37
CA HIS A 161 8.85 -4.16 6.78
C HIS A 161 8.94 -3.06 7.83
N ASN A 162 10.09 -2.40 7.91
CA ASN A 162 10.39 -1.33 8.87
C ASN A 162 9.67 -0.01 8.53
N ALA A 163 8.33 -0.04 8.57
CA ALA A 163 7.43 1.05 8.23
C ALA A 163 6.10 0.89 8.97
N ALA A 164 5.29 1.94 8.97
CA ALA A 164 3.91 1.84 9.43
C ALA A 164 3.05 1.08 8.40
N THR A 165 2.18 0.19 8.85
CA THR A 165 1.19 -0.45 7.97
C THR A 165 -0.12 0.29 8.04
N LEU A 166 -0.57 0.80 6.89
CA LEU A 166 -1.84 1.48 6.72
C LEU A 166 -2.86 0.53 6.11
N VAL A 167 -4.04 0.42 6.70
CA VAL A 167 -5.14 -0.36 6.15
C VAL A 167 -6.35 0.56 5.91
N PRO A 168 -6.83 0.66 4.66
CA PRO A 168 -8.06 1.37 4.35
C PRO A 168 -9.26 0.77 5.11
N ALA A 169 -10.12 1.61 5.69
CA ALA A 169 -11.32 1.17 6.40
C ALA A 169 -12.26 0.37 5.49
N SER A 170 -12.33 0.72 4.20
CA SER A 170 -13.07 -0.05 3.19
C SER A 170 -12.60 -1.50 3.04
N GLN A 171 -11.36 -1.81 3.42
CA GLN A 171 -10.77 -3.15 3.35
C GLN A 171 -10.89 -3.92 4.67
N ARG A 172 -11.19 -3.24 5.79
CA ARG A 172 -11.21 -3.85 7.12
C ARG A 172 -12.22 -4.99 7.23
N HIS A 173 -13.41 -4.83 6.66
CA HIS A 173 -14.49 -5.82 6.78
C HIS A 173 -14.30 -7.04 5.86
N HIS A 174 -13.19 -7.12 5.12
CA HIS A 174 -12.84 -8.33 4.43
C HIS A 174 -12.41 -9.38 5.46
N ASN A 175 -13.26 -10.39 5.72
CA ASN A 175 -13.14 -11.36 6.83
C ASN A 175 -11.70 -11.83 7.12
N LEU A 176 -10.93 -12.10 6.06
CA LEU A 176 -9.56 -12.60 6.19
C LEU A 176 -8.56 -11.58 6.76
N LEU A 177 -8.74 -10.28 6.48
CA LEU A 177 -7.85 -9.23 6.98
C LEU A 177 -8.27 -8.80 8.40
N ALA A 178 -9.56 -8.82 8.70
CA ALA A 178 -10.08 -8.57 10.05
C ALA A 178 -9.44 -9.50 11.08
N ASP A 179 -9.30 -10.80 10.76
CA ASP A 179 -8.66 -11.78 11.64
C ASP A 179 -7.23 -11.38 12.04
N TYR A 180 -6.43 -10.80 11.14
CA TYR A 180 -5.07 -10.35 11.47
C TYR A 180 -5.06 -9.06 12.29
N ILE A 181 -6.04 -8.18 12.09
CA ILE A 181 -6.15 -6.91 12.80
C ILE A 181 -6.64 -7.15 14.24
N ASP A 182 -7.69 -7.97 14.39
CA ASP A 182 -8.40 -8.14 15.65
C ASP A 182 -7.70 -9.13 16.62
N ASN A 183 -6.90 -10.07 16.10
CA ASN A 183 -6.10 -10.99 16.93
C ASN A 183 -4.75 -10.41 17.41
N GLY A 184 -4.50 -9.12 17.15
CA GLY A 184 -3.26 -8.43 17.48
C GLY A 184 -2.25 -8.46 16.34
N TRP A 185 -1.88 -7.27 15.86
CA TRP A 185 -0.96 -7.09 14.73
C TRP A 185 0.45 -7.60 15.02
N GLN A 186 1.09 -7.06 16.07
CA GLN A 186 2.38 -7.49 16.62
C GLN A 186 2.46 -7.12 18.11
N ALA A 187 3.27 -7.84 18.89
CA ALA A 187 3.34 -7.69 20.34
C ALA A 187 3.73 -6.27 20.82
N ASP A 188 4.52 -5.54 20.04
CA ASP A 188 5.03 -4.21 20.38
C ASP A 188 4.49 -3.08 19.48
N ALA A 189 3.55 -3.39 18.58
CA ALA A 189 2.98 -2.43 17.65
C ALA A 189 1.73 -1.76 18.24
N ASN A 190 1.61 -0.45 18.04
CA ASN A 190 0.37 0.25 18.37
C ASN A 190 -0.63 0.13 17.21
N THR A 191 -1.87 -0.18 17.54
CA THR A 191 -2.99 -0.07 16.60
C THR A 191 -3.72 1.25 16.83
N ARG A 192 -3.76 2.11 15.80
CA ARG A 192 -4.44 3.41 15.83
C ARG A 192 -5.41 3.58 14.66
N ALA A 193 -6.27 4.58 14.74
CA ALA A 193 -7.21 4.93 13.68
C ALA A 193 -7.10 6.42 13.28
N VAL A 194 -7.26 6.72 11.98
CA VAL A 194 -7.43 8.09 11.48
C VAL A 194 -8.79 8.20 10.80
N GLY A 195 -9.65 9.08 11.30
CA GLY A 195 -11.04 9.19 10.85
C GLY A 195 -11.98 8.23 11.58
N GLN A 196 -13.24 8.25 11.16
CA GLN A 196 -14.26 7.36 11.68
C GLN A 196 -14.08 5.94 11.11
N VAL A 197 -13.34 5.09 11.82
CA VAL A 197 -13.06 3.70 11.41
C VAL A 197 -13.63 2.66 12.37
N SER A 198 -13.41 2.82 13.68
CA SER A 198 -14.01 1.97 14.71
C SER A 198 -14.08 2.71 16.05
N PRO A 199 -15.13 2.51 16.85
CA PRO A 199 -15.24 3.09 18.18
C PRO A 199 -14.24 2.50 19.19
N THR A 200 -13.73 1.28 18.94
CA THR A 200 -12.86 0.57 19.91
C THR A 200 -11.37 0.86 19.75
N ILE A 201 -10.97 1.47 18.64
CA ILE A 201 -9.56 1.76 18.35
C ILE A 201 -9.27 3.22 18.68
N THR A 202 -8.18 3.45 19.40
CA THR A 202 -7.73 4.80 19.74
C THR A 202 -7.40 5.58 18.47
N ARG A 203 -7.95 6.79 18.36
CA ARG A 203 -7.66 7.69 17.25
C ARG A 203 -6.28 8.32 17.37
N ALA A 204 -5.61 8.53 16.24
CA ALA A 204 -4.34 9.23 16.15
C ALA A 204 -4.54 10.69 15.79
N ALA A 205 -4.00 11.59 16.61
CA ALA A 205 -4.06 13.03 16.37
C ALA A 205 -2.97 13.47 15.37
N VAL A 206 -3.21 13.29 14.08
CA VAL A 206 -2.26 13.65 13.02
C VAL A 206 -2.33 15.14 12.70
N ASP A 207 -1.25 15.88 12.94
CA ASP A 207 -1.07 17.20 12.33
C ASP A 207 -0.43 16.99 10.94
N PRO A 208 -1.18 17.16 9.84
CA PRO A 208 -0.66 16.86 8.52
C PRO A 208 0.37 17.87 8.03
N ILE A 209 0.43 19.08 8.59
CA ILE A 209 1.26 20.18 8.09
C ILE A 209 2.50 20.41 8.97
N ALA A 210 2.58 19.75 10.12
CA ALA A 210 3.72 19.82 11.02
C ALA A 210 5.07 19.49 10.34
N GLY A 211 6.10 20.23 10.76
CA GLY A 211 7.49 20.02 10.34
C GLY A 211 7.90 20.76 9.05
N VAL A 212 6.99 21.47 8.38
CA VAL A 212 7.31 22.25 7.17
C VAL A 212 8.09 23.52 7.53
N GLN A 213 9.24 23.72 6.90
CA GLN A 213 10.16 24.84 7.15
C GLN A 213 10.46 25.68 5.90
N SER A 214 10.10 25.20 4.71
CA SER A 214 10.36 25.90 3.45
C SER A 214 9.13 25.91 2.53
N LEU A 215 9.11 26.86 1.57
CA LEU A 215 8.02 26.92 0.58
C LEU A 215 8.00 25.67 -0.30
N ASN A 216 9.16 25.10 -0.64
CA ASN A 216 9.23 23.86 -1.43
C ASN A 216 8.61 22.68 -0.67
N GLU A 217 8.95 22.50 0.61
CA GLU A 217 8.30 21.50 1.46
C GLU A 217 6.80 21.76 1.60
N ALA A 218 6.38 23.03 1.67
CA ALA A 218 4.97 23.40 1.75
C ALA A 218 4.21 23.08 0.44
N LEU A 219 4.84 23.25 -0.72
CA LEU A 219 4.29 22.87 -2.03
C LEU A 219 4.13 21.35 -2.13
N ASP A 220 5.18 20.59 -1.77
CA ASP A 220 5.14 19.14 -1.72
C ASP A 220 4.05 18.65 -0.75
N ARG A 221 3.94 19.31 0.41
CA ARG A 221 2.91 19.03 1.41
C ARG A 221 1.50 19.30 0.89
N ALA A 222 1.28 20.45 0.27
CA ALA A 222 -0.03 20.83 -0.29
C ALA A 222 -0.47 19.83 -1.36
N ALA A 223 0.45 19.43 -2.25
CA ALA A 223 0.20 18.40 -3.24
C ALA A 223 -0.09 17.04 -2.57
N ALA A 224 0.69 16.64 -1.56
CA ALA A 224 0.48 15.41 -0.82
C ALA A 224 -0.87 15.37 -0.10
N LEU A 225 -1.39 16.51 0.36
CA LEU A 225 -2.70 16.64 0.97
C LEU A 225 -3.87 16.54 -0.03
N GLY A 226 -3.59 16.59 -1.33
CA GLY A 226 -4.59 16.55 -2.39
C GLY A 226 -5.18 17.92 -2.75
N ALA A 227 -4.45 19.01 -2.52
CA ALA A 227 -4.85 20.31 -3.04
C ALA A 227 -5.00 20.25 -4.58
N ALA A 228 -6.06 20.86 -5.12
CA ALA A 228 -6.23 20.95 -6.56
C ALA A 228 -5.08 21.74 -7.20
N PRO A 229 -4.70 21.51 -8.47
CA PRO A 229 -3.53 22.14 -9.08
C PRO A 229 -3.46 23.67 -8.92
N GLN A 230 -4.60 24.36 -9.03
CA GLN A 230 -4.70 25.82 -8.85
C GLN A 230 -4.59 26.28 -7.38
N ASP A 231 -4.80 25.38 -6.43
CA ASP A 231 -4.83 25.66 -4.99
C ASP A 231 -3.53 25.26 -4.28
N ILE A 232 -2.61 24.55 -4.96
CA ILE A 232 -1.34 24.10 -4.39
C ILE A 232 -0.54 25.27 -3.84
N VAL A 233 -0.29 26.32 -4.65
CA VAL A 233 0.54 27.47 -4.24
C VAL A 233 -0.10 28.25 -3.09
N PRO A 234 -1.39 28.66 -3.14
CA PRO A 234 -2.02 29.32 -2.00
C PRO A 234 -2.06 28.46 -0.73
N THR A 235 -2.29 27.15 -0.85
CA THR A 235 -2.30 26.22 0.29
C THR A 235 -0.90 26.07 0.88
N ALA A 236 0.14 26.00 0.06
CA ALA A 236 1.53 25.96 0.51
C ALA A 236 1.90 27.21 1.32
N TRP A 237 1.48 28.41 0.88
CA TRP A 237 1.66 29.62 1.68
C TRP A 237 0.93 29.54 3.03
N ALA A 238 -0.33 29.05 3.06
CA ALA A 238 -1.05 28.85 4.31
C ALA A 238 -0.30 27.93 5.29
N ILE A 239 0.24 26.82 4.77
CA ILE A 239 1.02 25.84 5.52
C ILE A 239 2.28 26.47 6.09
N LEU A 240 3.10 27.13 5.24
CA LEU A 240 4.37 27.71 5.66
C LEU A 240 4.17 28.80 6.73
N ILE A 241 3.18 29.67 6.53
CA ILE A 241 2.87 30.73 7.48
C ILE A 241 2.39 30.14 8.82
N ALA A 242 1.48 29.17 8.79
CA ALA A 242 1.00 28.51 9.99
C ALA A 242 2.11 27.80 10.76
N CYS A 243 3.02 27.10 10.07
CA CYS A 243 4.16 26.43 10.70
C CYS A 243 5.14 27.43 11.32
N THR A 244 5.46 28.51 10.61
CA THR A 244 6.37 29.56 11.09
C THR A 244 5.80 30.21 12.35
N LYS A 245 4.53 30.62 12.32
CA LYS A 245 3.86 31.25 13.46
C LYS A 245 3.71 30.29 14.64
N ALA A 246 3.34 29.03 14.37
CA ALA A 246 3.24 28.00 15.40
C ALA A 246 4.59 27.74 16.09
N ALA A 247 5.69 27.73 15.33
CA ALA A 247 7.03 27.59 15.89
C ALA A 247 7.41 28.77 16.80
N ASN A 248 7.10 30.01 16.39
CA ASN A 248 7.36 31.21 17.20
C ASN A 248 6.54 31.22 18.50
N GLU A 249 5.29 30.75 18.44
CA GLU A 249 4.34 30.82 19.57
C GLU A 249 4.33 29.55 20.44
N GLY A 250 5.07 28.49 20.07
CA GLY A 250 5.01 27.20 20.75
C GLY A 250 3.64 26.50 20.64
N LYS A 251 2.96 26.65 19.50
CA LYS A 251 1.62 26.11 19.22
C LYS A 251 1.66 24.99 18.17
N GLN A 252 0.53 24.35 17.95
CA GLN A 252 0.38 23.32 16.91
C GLN A 252 0.06 23.95 15.56
N PRO A 253 0.82 23.65 14.49
CA PRO A 253 0.62 24.20 13.15
C PRO A 253 -0.82 24.16 12.65
N ILE A 254 -1.49 23.01 12.72
CA ILE A 254 -2.88 22.89 12.21
C ILE A 254 -3.89 23.74 12.99
N LYS A 255 -3.66 23.95 14.30
CA LYS A 255 -4.50 24.85 15.11
C LYS A 255 -4.22 26.32 14.75
N THR A 256 -2.95 26.69 14.61
CA THR A 256 -2.55 28.03 14.19
C THR A 256 -3.12 28.37 12.81
N TRP A 257 -3.05 27.43 11.85
CA TRP A 257 -3.70 27.56 10.56
C TRP A 257 -5.20 27.86 10.69
N TYR A 258 -5.92 27.05 11.47
CA TYR A 258 -7.37 27.20 11.61
C TYR A 258 -7.74 28.59 12.15
N THR A 259 -7.05 29.06 13.19
CA THR A 259 -7.28 30.40 13.76
C THR A 259 -7.07 31.52 12.73
N LEU A 260 -5.99 31.45 11.93
CA LEU A 260 -5.69 32.43 10.89
C LEU A 260 -6.73 32.42 9.75
N ALA A 261 -7.14 31.24 9.31
CA ALA A 261 -8.14 31.07 8.26
C ALA A 261 -9.52 31.55 8.73
N GLU A 262 -9.93 31.15 9.94
CA GLU A 262 -11.22 31.56 10.52
C GLU A 262 -11.31 33.09 10.69
N SER A 263 -10.27 33.74 11.22
CA SER A 263 -10.27 35.20 11.37
C SER A 263 -10.40 35.93 10.03
N THR A 264 -9.78 35.38 8.98
CA THR A 264 -9.83 35.96 7.63
C THR A 264 -11.20 35.79 6.99
N ARG A 265 -11.85 34.64 7.20
CA ARG A 265 -13.22 34.40 6.75
C ARG A 265 -14.22 35.30 7.46
N GLN A 266 -14.12 35.41 8.79
CA GLN A 266 -14.99 36.31 9.57
C GLN A 266 -14.83 37.77 9.14
N ALA A 267 -13.60 38.23 8.85
CA ALA A 267 -13.35 39.58 8.33
C ALA A 267 -13.94 39.78 6.92
N SER A 268 -13.94 38.74 6.09
CA SER A 268 -14.53 38.76 4.74
C SER A 268 -16.06 38.82 4.77
N ASP A 269 -16.68 38.06 5.67
CA ASP A 269 -18.15 37.99 5.83
C ASP A 269 -18.72 39.26 6.49
N ALA A 270 -17.94 39.93 7.33
CA ALA A 270 -18.37 41.11 8.08
C ALA A 270 -18.64 42.35 7.22
N LYS A 271 -18.36 42.34 5.89
CA LYS A 271 -18.62 43.41 4.91
C LYS A 271 -18.82 44.79 5.57
N ILE A 272 -17.78 45.27 6.25
CA ILE A 272 -17.83 46.60 6.85
C ILE A 272 -17.80 47.57 5.66
N GLU A 273 -18.96 48.17 5.37
CA GLU A 273 -19.09 49.26 4.42
C GLU A 273 -18.00 50.30 4.71
N GLY A 274 -17.01 50.38 3.81
CA GLY A 274 -16.12 51.54 3.74
C GLY A 274 -14.65 51.37 4.10
N THR A 275 -14.14 50.19 4.50
CA THR A 275 -12.67 49.99 4.55
C THR A 275 -12.24 48.60 4.14
N ASP A 276 -11.33 48.57 3.16
CA ASP A 276 -10.58 47.45 2.63
C ASP A 276 -9.67 46.83 3.71
N ARG A 277 -10.26 46.17 4.71
CA ARG A 277 -9.57 45.55 5.86
C ARG A 277 -9.64 44.03 5.80
N LEU A 278 -9.41 43.45 4.62
CA LEU A 278 -8.74 42.16 4.60
C LEU A 278 -7.36 42.40 5.20
N GLN A 279 -7.04 41.75 6.33
CA GLN A 279 -5.69 41.83 6.86
C GLN A 279 -4.72 41.36 5.76
N PRO A 280 -3.76 42.18 5.33
CA PRO A 280 -2.78 41.74 4.34
C PRO A 280 -2.04 40.52 4.87
N VAL A 281 -1.50 39.68 3.99
CA VAL A 281 -0.73 38.48 4.42
C VAL A 281 0.46 38.88 5.32
N SER A 282 0.92 40.13 5.21
CA SER A 282 1.89 40.72 6.14
C SER A 282 1.41 40.79 7.59
N ALA A 283 0.11 40.70 7.90
CA ALA A 283 -0.39 40.55 9.27
C ALA A 283 -0.26 39.12 9.80
N TRP A 284 -0.05 38.14 8.91
CA TRP A 284 0.25 36.76 9.30
C TRP A 284 1.76 36.53 9.52
N LEU A 285 2.61 37.50 9.13
CA LEU A 285 4.07 37.44 9.22
C LEU A 285 4.56 38.49 10.23
N ASP A 286 5.40 38.09 11.19
CA ASP A 286 5.91 39.01 12.22
C ASP A 286 6.99 39.99 11.68
N ASP A 287 7.58 39.70 10.51
CA ASP A 287 8.57 40.55 9.81
C ASP A 287 8.24 40.57 8.30
N PRO A 288 7.98 41.73 7.68
CA PRO A 288 7.59 41.77 6.28
C PRO A 288 8.75 41.31 5.39
N ILE A 289 8.54 40.20 4.69
CA ILE A 289 9.35 39.85 3.51
C ILE A 289 8.98 40.85 2.41
N THR A 290 9.49 42.08 2.50
CA THR A 290 9.19 43.18 1.57
C THR A 290 9.56 42.83 0.12
N GLN A 291 10.45 41.86 -0.07
CA GLN A 291 10.88 41.39 -1.39
C GLN A 291 9.88 40.44 -2.08
N LEU A 292 8.97 39.81 -1.32
CA LEU A 292 8.00 38.84 -1.84
C LEU A 292 6.54 39.27 -1.64
N ALA A 293 6.30 40.46 -1.07
CA ALA A 293 4.97 40.92 -0.72
C ALA A 293 3.99 40.92 -1.93
N ASP A 294 4.48 41.27 -3.12
CA ASP A 294 3.67 41.30 -4.34
C ASP A 294 3.49 39.92 -4.99
N GLU A 295 4.31 38.93 -4.61
CA GLU A 295 4.31 37.57 -5.16
C GLU A 295 3.48 36.59 -4.30
N ILE A 296 3.15 36.98 -3.06
CA ILE A 296 2.32 36.17 -2.15
C ILE A 296 0.84 36.34 -2.54
N PRO A 297 0.07 35.25 -2.76
CA PRO A 297 -1.37 35.36 -3.04
C PRO A 297 -2.12 36.10 -1.94
N ASN A 298 -3.21 36.77 -2.29
CA ASN A 298 -4.03 37.48 -1.29
C ASN A 298 -4.53 36.51 -0.18
N ALA A 299 -4.62 37.01 1.06
CA ALA A 299 -5.09 36.28 2.23
C ALA A 299 -6.43 35.55 2.01
N SER A 300 -7.36 36.14 1.25
CA SER A 300 -8.63 35.47 0.93
C SER A 300 -8.44 34.22 0.08
N ILE A 301 -7.56 34.30 -0.95
CA ILE A 301 -7.22 33.17 -1.82
C ILE A 301 -6.51 32.07 -1.02
N ILE A 302 -5.54 32.45 -0.18
CA ILE A 302 -4.83 31.52 0.72
C ILE A 302 -5.83 30.82 1.67
N SER A 303 -6.73 31.58 2.29
CA SER A 303 -7.73 31.07 3.20
C SER A 303 -8.70 30.12 2.50
N ASP A 304 -9.30 30.51 1.37
CA ASP A 304 -10.30 29.69 0.66
C ASP A 304 -9.71 28.41 0.04
N ALA A 305 -8.48 28.48 -0.48
CA ALA A 305 -7.76 27.30 -0.97
C ALA A 305 -7.44 26.34 0.18
N SER A 306 -6.77 26.83 1.23
CA SER A 306 -6.36 26.00 2.35
C SER A 306 -7.54 25.44 3.14
N TRP A 307 -8.65 26.16 3.27
CA TRP A 307 -9.87 25.68 3.94
C TRP A 307 -10.48 24.44 3.26
N ARG A 308 -10.48 24.41 1.92
CA ARG A 308 -10.98 23.24 1.17
C ARG A 308 -10.13 21.99 1.37
N THR A 309 -8.83 22.17 1.65
CA THR A 309 -7.88 21.06 1.83
C THR A 309 -7.71 20.64 3.28
N LEU A 310 -7.54 21.59 4.21
CA LEU A 310 -7.07 21.34 5.57
C LEU A 310 -8.19 21.23 6.62
N ARG A 311 -9.41 21.71 6.32
CA ARG A 311 -10.51 21.71 7.30
C ARG A 311 -10.80 20.32 7.87
N THR A 312 -10.97 19.33 6.99
CA THR A 312 -11.28 17.96 7.42
C THR A 312 -10.18 17.35 8.27
N TRP A 313 -8.92 17.69 7.99
CA TRP A 313 -7.78 17.28 8.81
C TRP A 313 -7.79 17.93 10.19
N TYR A 314 -8.08 19.23 10.27
CA TYR A 314 -8.20 19.94 11.56
C TYR A 314 -9.34 19.38 12.43
N GLU A 315 -10.50 19.11 11.83
CA GLU A 315 -11.64 18.53 12.53
C GLU A 315 -11.27 17.16 13.13
N GLU A 316 -10.62 16.29 12.35
CA GLU A 316 -10.16 14.98 12.85
C GLU A 316 -9.04 15.09 13.89
N TYR A 317 -8.08 16.00 13.68
CA TYR A 317 -7.02 16.28 14.64
C TYR A 317 -7.61 16.71 16.00
N THR A 318 -8.62 17.58 15.97
CA THR A 318 -9.30 18.07 17.17
C THR A 318 -10.02 16.93 17.89
N VAL A 319 -10.84 16.15 17.17
CA VAL A 319 -11.59 15.02 17.78
C VAL A 319 -10.65 13.93 18.31
N SER A 320 -9.50 13.73 17.67
CA SER A 320 -8.53 12.71 18.10
C SER A 320 -7.73 13.12 19.33
N ARG A 321 -7.54 14.43 19.55
CA ARG A 321 -6.74 14.96 20.66
C ARG A 321 -7.47 14.99 21.99
N TRP A 322 -8.81 14.99 22.00
CA TRP A 322 -9.61 15.14 23.21
C TRP A 322 -10.50 13.93 23.48
N THR A 323 -10.61 13.53 24.74
CA THR A 323 -11.73 12.74 25.26
C THR A 323 -12.71 13.71 25.89
N VAL A 324 -13.97 13.63 25.49
CA VAL A 324 -15.04 14.45 26.06
C VAL A 324 -16.15 13.51 26.52
N GLU A 325 -16.34 13.41 27.83
CA GLU A 325 -17.35 12.57 28.46
C GLU A 325 -18.31 13.43 29.28
N VAL A 326 -19.58 13.02 29.34
CA VAL A 326 -20.58 13.66 30.20
C VAL A 326 -20.80 12.72 31.37
N THR A 327 -20.46 13.18 32.57
CA THR A 327 -20.65 12.41 33.80
C THR A 327 -22.10 12.52 34.27
N ASP A 328 -22.73 11.37 34.58
CA ASP A 328 -24.16 11.29 34.94
C ASP A 328 -24.49 12.02 36.26
N ASP A 329 -23.53 12.10 37.18
CA ASP A 329 -23.76 12.59 38.54
C ASP A 329 -24.00 14.11 38.61
N ASN A 330 -23.53 14.88 37.62
CA ASN A 330 -23.67 16.35 37.61
C ASN A 330 -23.90 16.97 36.22
N LYS A 331 -24.03 16.17 35.15
CA LYS A 331 -23.99 16.65 33.75
C LYS A 331 -22.76 17.52 33.47
N ALA A 332 -21.66 17.27 34.18
CA ALA A 332 -20.42 18.00 34.00
C ALA A 332 -19.65 17.37 32.84
N TRP A 333 -19.07 18.21 31.99
CA TRP A 333 -18.19 17.79 30.92
C TRP A 333 -16.81 17.48 31.50
N GLU A 334 -16.38 16.23 31.39
CA GLU A 334 -15.00 15.83 31.65
C GLU A 334 -14.23 15.86 30.34
N VAL A 335 -13.18 16.68 30.30
CA VAL A 335 -12.36 16.91 29.10
C VAL A 335 -10.92 16.52 29.41
N THR A 336 -10.41 15.50 28.73
CA THR A 336 -9.03 15.01 28.88
C THR A 336 -8.28 15.10 27.57
N GLU A 337 -7.09 15.70 27.58
CA GLU A 337 -6.18 15.72 26.43
C GLU A 337 -5.44 14.39 26.29
N ARG A 338 -5.57 13.71 25.15
CA ARG A 338 -4.92 12.42 24.87
C ARG A 338 -3.51 12.55 24.31
N CYS A 339 -3.28 13.58 23.51
CA CYS A 339 -2.00 13.83 22.84
C CYS A 339 -1.53 15.24 23.16
N ALA A 340 -0.41 15.36 23.87
CA ALA A 340 0.20 16.64 24.18
C ALA A 340 1.16 17.14 23.07
N ASP A 341 1.63 16.25 22.18
CA ASP A 341 2.64 16.54 21.17
C ASP A 341 2.24 17.74 20.30
N LEU A 342 3.17 18.68 20.09
CA LEU A 342 2.96 19.86 19.28
C LEU A 342 2.88 19.54 17.78
N TYR A 343 3.54 18.46 17.35
CA TYR A 343 3.62 18.04 15.96
C TYR A 343 2.61 16.94 15.60
N GLY A 344 1.71 16.63 16.54
CA GLY A 344 0.78 15.52 16.45
C GLY A 344 1.48 14.15 16.49
N GLU A 345 0.68 13.10 16.41
CA GLU A 345 1.20 11.73 16.43
C GLU A 345 1.75 11.35 15.04
N GLY A 346 2.87 10.63 15.06
CA GLY A 346 3.40 9.88 13.92
C GLY A 346 3.36 8.39 14.25
N PRO A 347 3.13 7.51 13.26
CA PRO A 347 3.19 6.08 13.50
C PRO A 347 4.62 5.67 13.85
N GLY A 348 4.74 4.76 14.81
CA GLY A 348 5.96 4.02 15.07
C GLY A 348 6.30 3.06 13.93
N ARG A 349 7.52 2.53 13.98
CA ARG A 349 7.93 1.42 13.12
C ARG A 349 7.05 0.21 13.45
N ASN A 350 6.51 -0.43 12.42
CA ASN A 350 5.63 -1.60 12.52
C ASN A 350 4.24 -1.34 13.13
N ASP A 351 3.89 -0.09 13.46
CA ASP A 351 2.54 0.25 13.90
C ASP A 351 1.50 -0.08 12.82
N LEU A 352 0.29 -0.41 13.25
CA LEU A 352 -0.85 -0.63 12.39
C LEU A 352 -1.81 0.55 12.49
N TRP A 353 -2.02 1.28 11.41
CA TRP A 353 -2.97 2.37 11.37
C TRP A 353 -4.11 2.05 10.41
N LEU A 354 -5.33 2.04 10.93
CA LEU A 354 -6.52 2.00 10.09
C LEU A 354 -6.92 3.41 9.72
N TYR A 355 -7.38 3.65 8.49
CA TYR A 355 -7.82 4.99 8.12
C TYR A 355 -9.07 4.99 7.25
N ASN A 356 -9.92 5.99 7.44
CA ASN A 356 -11.08 6.18 6.58
C ASN A 356 -10.60 6.70 5.22
N ASP A 357 -10.53 5.80 4.24
CA ASP A 357 -9.97 6.07 2.91
C ASP A 357 -10.87 6.95 2.04
N THR A 358 -12.14 7.11 2.40
CA THR A 358 -13.03 8.10 1.78
C THR A 358 -12.75 9.51 2.30
N GLN A 359 -12.51 9.65 3.60
CA GLN A 359 -12.26 10.94 4.25
C GLN A 359 -10.80 11.41 4.10
N PHE A 360 -9.85 10.47 4.14
CA PHE A 360 -8.41 10.70 4.11
C PHE A 360 -7.71 9.83 3.06
N PRO A 361 -8.10 9.89 1.77
CA PRO A 361 -7.48 9.08 0.72
C PRO A 361 -5.97 9.35 0.57
N THR A 362 -5.53 10.55 0.95
CA THR A 362 -4.16 11.01 0.82
C THR A 362 -3.28 10.74 2.04
N LEU A 363 -3.81 10.12 3.11
CA LEU A 363 -3.02 9.83 4.32
C LEU A 363 -1.68 9.14 4.05
N PRO A 364 -1.58 8.09 3.20
CA PRO A 364 -0.30 7.46 2.90
C PRO A 364 0.74 8.47 2.36
N THR A 365 0.33 9.31 1.41
CA THR A 365 1.17 10.35 0.79
C THR A 365 1.53 11.47 1.76
N VAL A 366 0.60 11.87 2.63
CA VAL A 366 0.85 12.84 3.70
C VAL A 366 1.89 12.32 4.69
N LEU A 367 1.80 11.07 5.13
CA LEU A 367 2.81 10.46 5.99
C LEU A 367 4.16 10.37 5.28
N LYS A 368 4.16 9.97 3.99
CA LYS A 368 5.40 9.90 3.20
C LYS A 368 6.10 11.25 3.07
N SER A 369 5.35 12.34 2.86
CA SER A 369 5.92 13.70 2.83
C SER A 369 6.41 14.18 4.20
N ARG A 370 6.00 13.56 5.32
CA ARG A 370 6.62 13.76 6.67
C ARG A 370 7.82 12.83 6.90
N GLU A 371 8.38 12.29 5.84
CA GLU A 371 9.47 11.31 5.89
C GLU A 371 9.12 10.06 6.70
N THR A 372 7.84 9.75 6.87
CA THR A 372 7.37 8.57 7.60
C THR A 372 7.13 7.43 6.60
N PRO A 373 7.99 6.39 6.57
CA PRO A 373 7.80 5.25 5.70
C PRO A 373 6.51 4.53 6.06
N ASN A 374 5.73 4.17 5.05
CA ASN A 374 4.50 3.43 5.25
C ASN A 374 4.19 2.50 4.07
N THR A 375 3.52 1.40 4.39
CA THR A 375 2.93 0.46 3.43
C THR A 375 1.42 0.54 3.48
N VAL A 376 0.74 0.45 2.35
CA VAL A 376 -0.71 0.27 2.27
C VAL A 376 -1.00 -1.20 2.06
N LEU A 377 -1.75 -1.82 2.97
CA LEU A 377 -2.17 -3.21 2.91
C LEU A 377 -3.67 -3.29 2.59
N THR A 378 -4.03 -4.05 1.57
CA THR A 378 -5.40 -4.33 1.16
C THR A 378 -5.65 -5.84 1.12
N SER A 379 -6.89 -6.24 0.84
CA SER A 379 -7.23 -7.66 0.65
C SER A 379 -6.55 -8.31 -0.58
N THR A 380 -6.04 -7.49 -1.52
CA THR A 380 -5.51 -7.96 -2.81
C THR A 380 -4.09 -7.48 -3.10
N GLY A 381 -3.49 -6.69 -2.20
CA GLY A 381 -2.15 -6.17 -2.40
C GLY A 381 -1.49 -5.55 -1.19
N ILE A 382 -0.20 -5.34 -1.31
CA ILE A 382 0.62 -4.51 -0.42
C ILE A 382 1.46 -3.58 -1.29
N SER A 383 1.52 -2.29 -0.95
CA SER A 383 2.33 -1.31 -1.67
C SER A 383 3.07 -0.38 -0.74
N LEU A 384 4.22 0.10 -1.17
CA LEU A 384 4.94 1.20 -0.53
C LEU A 384 4.45 2.53 -1.05
N THR A 385 4.31 3.49 -0.15
CA THR A 385 4.11 4.88 -0.58
C THR A 385 5.46 5.47 -1.01
N VAL A 386 5.60 5.68 -2.32
CA VAL A 386 6.85 6.09 -2.97
C VAL A 386 6.66 7.34 -3.83
N ASN A 387 7.74 8.11 -4.02
CA ASN A 387 7.75 9.31 -4.86
C ASN A 387 8.33 9.05 -6.26
N TYR A 388 8.55 7.79 -6.62
CA TYR A 388 9.07 7.36 -7.92
C TYR A 388 8.09 6.40 -8.58
N ALA A 389 8.31 6.12 -9.87
CA ALA A 389 7.50 5.17 -10.62
C ALA A 389 7.48 3.80 -9.91
N PRO A 390 6.31 3.29 -9.48
CA PRO A 390 6.22 2.01 -8.81
C PRO A 390 6.85 0.89 -9.65
N LEU A 391 7.45 -0.08 -8.97
CA LEU A 391 7.90 -1.36 -9.50
C LEU A 391 6.88 -2.43 -9.08
N PRO A 392 5.78 -2.59 -9.83
CA PRO A 392 4.74 -3.55 -9.48
C PRO A 392 5.25 -4.97 -9.69
N SER A 393 4.77 -5.88 -8.85
CA SER A 393 4.96 -7.31 -8.98
C SER A 393 3.63 -8.03 -8.74
N ARG A 394 3.39 -9.12 -9.46
CA ARG A 394 2.14 -9.89 -9.34
C ARG A 394 2.41 -11.29 -8.84
N TRP A 395 1.82 -11.67 -7.72
CA TRP A 395 1.96 -13.00 -7.15
C TRP A 395 0.98 -14.00 -7.77
N PHE A 396 1.40 -15.22 -8.03
CA PHE A 396 0.51 -16.30 -8.43
C PHE A 396 0.76 -17.58 -7.60
N PRO A 397 -0.30 -18.23 -7.09
CA PRO A 397 -0.20 -19.44 -6.27
C PRO A 397 0.21 -20.65 -7.11
N ILE A 398 0.94 -21.60 -6.51
CA ILE A 398 1.25 -22.89 -7.14
C ILE A 398 0.73 -24.09 -6.34
N GLY A 399 -0.24 -23.88 -5.43
CA GLY A 399 -1.00 -24.97 -4.79
C GLY A 399 -0.23 -25.86 -3.80
N LYS A 400 0.88 -25.38 -3.22
CA LYS A 400 1.76 -26.14 -2.30
C LYS A 400 1.94 -25.50 -0.92
N GLY A 401 1.07 -24.55 -0.54
CA GLY A 401 1.22 -23.75 0.69
C GLY A 401 2.21 -22.57 0.53
N THR A 402 2.22 -21.70 1.53
CA THR A 402 2.79 -20.34 1.51
C THR A 402 4.23 -20.11 1.11
N HIS A 403 5.10 -21.09 1.19
CA HIS A 403 6.54 -20.81 1.08
C HIS A 403 7.02 -20.72 -0.35
N TYR A 404 6.31 -21.31 -1.31
CA TYR A 404 6.72 -21.35 -2.70
C TYR A 404 5.65 -20.75 -3.60
N GLY A 405 6.09 -19.97 -4.59
CA GLY A 405 5.18 -19.32 -5.53
C GLY A 405 5.89 -18.89 -6.79
N VAL A 406 5.17 -18.15 -7.63
CA VAL A 406 5.78 -17.40 -8.73
C VAL A 406 5.35 -15.95 -8.63
N VAL A 407 6.25 -15.06 -9.04
CA VAL A 407 5.96 -13.63 -9.12
C VAL A 407 6.28 -13.11 -10.52
N GLN A 408 5.40 -12.29 -11.06
CA GLN A 408 5.67 -11.52 -12.26
C GLN A 408 6.39 -10.23 -11.86
N ASN A 409 7.58 -9.99 -12.38
CA ASN A 409 8.32 -8.76 -12.15
C ASN A 409 7.80 -7.60 -13.03
N HIS A 410 8.34 -6.40 -12.83
CA HIS A 410 7.97 -5.19 -13.59
C HIS A 410 8.25 -5.27 -15.10
N ARG A 411 9.05 -6.23 -15.57
CA ARG A 411 9.34 -6.49 -16.99
C ARG A 411 8.35 -7.46 -17.62
N GLY A 412 7.48 -8.06 -16.81
CA GLY A 412 6.51 -9.07 -17.25
C GLY A 412 7.01 -10.51 -17.17
N ASP A 413 8.28 -10.72 -16.82
CA ASP A 413 8.85 -12.04 -16.61
C ASP A 413 8.35 -12.65 -15.30
N TRP A 414 8.15 -13.95 -15.31
CA TRP A 414 7.74 -14.73 -14.14
C TRP A 414 8.95 -15.44 -13.55
N GLU A 415 9.08 -15.33 -12.24
CA GLU A 415 10.22 -15.85 -11.49
C GLU A 415 9.72 -16.78 -10.38
N PRO A 416 10.37 -17.94 -10.17
CA PRO A 416 10.06 -18.82 -9.06
C PRO A 416 10.59 -18.21 -7.76
N ILE A 417 9.75 -18.14 -6.74
CA ILE A 417 10.09 -17.51 -5.47
C ILE A 417 9.91 -18.45 -4.29
N ILE A 418 10.69 -18.18 -3.25
CA ILE A 418 10.46 -18.61 -1.88
C ILE A 418 10.31 -17.38 -0.97
N THR A 419 9.28 -17.38 -0.14
CA THR A 419 8.75 -16.17 0.52
C THR A 419 9.38 -15.81 1.87
N GLY A 420 10.15 -16.74 2.46
CA GLY A 420 10.89 -16.57 3.73
C GLY A 420 10.03 -16.37 4.96
#